data_AF-A0A4Q5R5K0-F1
#
_entry.id   AF-A0A4Q5R5K0-F1
#
_cell.length_a   1.000
_cell.length_b   1.000
_cell.length_c   1.000
_cell.angle_alpha   90.00
_cell.angle_beta   90.00
_cell.angle_gamma   90.00
#
_symmetry.space_group_name_H-M   'P 1'
#
loop_
_entity.id
_entity.type
_entity.pdbx_description
1 polymer ?
#
loop_
_entity_poly.entity_id
_entity_poly.type
_entity_poly.pdbx_seq_one_letter_code
_entity_poly.pdbx_strand_id
1 'polypeptide(L)'
;MNDAMIDGPDRSPQPNAGSDALLAYGWRFWAAVLVTGVGAGLGAGLLMKLLHLAQSLAWGEGSGDFLDAVMRADPWRRVGVLLAAGAVVGATRLLLRLRGSGHGGALDEALWFHAGHLPVFRTLLNAVTSIVIVGMGASLGREAAPKQTGAVLGSALGRWIGLSPTQRRLLVACGAGGGIAAVYNVPIGAALFAMEVLLGSLSLSLAPRRWRRLRWPQRRLGCC
;
A
#
# COMPACT_ATOMS: atom_id res chain seq x y z
N MET A 1 11.59 6.35 -52.88
CA MET A 1 12.64 5.47 -52.35
C MET A 1 13.41 6.22 -51.28
N ASN A 2 13.32 5.97 -49.97
CA ASN A 2 12.63 4.93 -49.23
C ASN A 2 12.11 5.52 -47.91
N ASP A 3 10.87 5.18 -47.61
CA ASP A 3 10.28 5.20 -46.28
C ASP A 3 11.03 4.23 -45.36
N ALA A 4 11.57 4.73 -44.25
CA ALA A 4 11.91 3.93 -43.07
C ALA A 4 12.26 4.81 -41.87
N MET A 5 11.25 5.41 -41.21
CA MET A 5 11.24 5.55 -39.75
C MET A 5 9.84 5.97 -39.29
N ILE A 6 8.82 5.18 -39.62
CA ILE A 6 7.55 5.24 -38.91
C ILE A 6 7.86 4.83 -37.46
N ASP A 7 7.81 5.85 -36.62
CA ASP A 7 7.68 5.85 -35.18
C ASP A 7 6.87 4.62 -34.73
N GLY A 8 7.56 3.63 -34.16
CA GLY A 8 6.92 2.48 -33.55
C GLY A 8 6.09 2.95 -32.35
N PRO A 9 4.98 2.26 -32.01
CA PRO A 9 4.13 2.69 -30.92
C PRO A 9 4.99 2.81 -29.65
N ASP A 10 4.89 4.00 -29.06
CA ASP A 10 5.40 4.44 -27.80
C ASP A 10 5.30 3.37 -26.71
N ARG A 11 6.30 2.49 -26.64
CA ARG A 11 6.50 1.60 -25.50
C ARG A 11 6.86 2.47 -24.30
N SER A 12 5.85 2.86 -23.53
CA SER A 12 6.08 3.29 -22.16
C SER A 12 7.00 2.23 -21.51
N PRO A 13 8.08 2.61 -20.81
CA PRO A 13 8.98 1.67 -20.14
C PRO A 13 8.32 0.96 -18.94
N GLN A 14 7.00 1.08 -18.81
CA GLN A 14 6.21 0.47 -17.77
C GLN A 14 5.86 -0.97 -18.19
N PRO A 15 6.24 -1.98 -17.40
CA PRO A 15 6.02 -3.39 -17.75
C PRO A 15 4.54 -3.83 -17.69
N ASN A 16 3.60 -2.90 -17.57
CA ASN A 16 2.21 -3.14 -17.20
C ASN A 16 1.18 -2.69 -18.26
N ALA A 17 1.60 -2.12 -19.40
CA ALA A 17 0.71 -1.48 -20.38
C ALA A 17 0.36 -2.38 -21.58
N GLY A 18 -0.27 -3.54 -21.32
CA GLY A 18 -0.93 -4.34 -22.36
C GLY A 18 -2.42 -4.43 -22.07
N SER A 19 -3.22 -3.51 -22.61
CA SER A 19 -4.69 -3.50 -22.47
C SER A 19 -5.33 -4.79 -22.99
N ASP A 20 -4.75 -5.36 -24.04
CA ASP A 20 -5.33 -6.48 -24.80
C ASP A 20 -5.15 -7.82 -24.07
N ALA A 21 -4.30 -7.86 -23.04
CA ALA A 21 -4.09 -9.04 -22.20
C ALA A 21 -5.12 -9.20 -21.07
N LEU A 22 -5.84 -8.13 -20.70
CA LEU A 22 -6.77 -8.14 -19.55
C LEU A 22 -8.02 -8.98 -19.81
N LEU A 23 -8.60 -8.87 -21.01
CA LEU A 23 -9.77 -9.63 -21.44
C LEU A 23 -9.44 -11.09 -21.79
N ALA A 24 -8.16 -11.41 -21.99
CA ALA A 24 -7.67 -12.76 -22.21
C ALA A 24 -7.42 -13.55 -20.90
N TYR A 25 -7.66 -12.93 -19.73
CA TYR A 25 -7.47 -13.61 -18.45
C TYR A 25 -8.61 -14.57 -18.11
N GLY A 26 -8.25 -15.81 -17.75
CA GLY A 26 -9.22 -16.85 -17.38
C GLY A 26 -9.98 -16.54 -16.09
N TRP A 27 -11.11 -17.24 -15.89
CA TRP A 27 -12.02 -17.07 -14.73
C TRP A 27 -11.33 -17.11 -13.36
N ARG A 28 -10.22 -17.86 -13.25
CA ARG A 28 -9.38 -17.94 -12.03
C ARG A 28 -8.88 -16.57 -11.57
N PHE A 29 -8.52 -15.70 -12.52
CA PHE A 29 -8.06 -14.35 -12.23
C PHE A 29 -9.20 -13.49 -11.67
N TRP A 30 -10.36 -13.51 -12.31
CA TRP A 30 -11.53 -12.76 -11.85
C TRP A 30 -12.05 -13.24 -10.48
N ALA A 31 -12.05 -14.56 -10.25
CA ALA A 31 -12.33 -15.12 -8.93
C ALA A 31 -11.30 -14.63 -7.89
N ALA A 32 -10.02 -14.57 -8.25
CA ALA A 32 -8.99 -14.03 -7.37
C ALA A 32 -9.22 -12.54 -7.05
N VAL A 33 -9.62 -11.73 -8.03
CA VAL A 33 -9.98 -10.32 -7.82
C VAL A 33 -11.11 -10.19 -6.80
N LEU A 34 -12.20 -10.95 -6.95
CA LEU A 34 -13.31 -10.94 -6.00
C LEU A 34 -12.87 -11.35 -4.59
N VAL A 35 -12.11 -12.44 -4.47
CA VAL A 35 -11.58 -12.91 -3.18
C VAL A 35 -10.67 -11.87 -2.55
N THR A 36 -9.81 -11.20 -3.32
CA THR A 36 -8.96 -10.13 -2.79
C THR A 36 -9.77 -8.90 -2.37
N GLY A 37 -10.84 -8.56 -3.08
CA GLY A 37 -11.73 -7.45 -2.70
C GLY A 37 -12.44 -7.72 -1.38
N VAL A 38 -13.05 -8.91 -1.23
CA VAL A 38 -13.70 -9.33 0.03
C VAL A 38 -12.68 -9.40 1.16
N GLY A 39 -11.52 -10.02 0.90
CA GLY A 39 -10.44 -10.12 1.89
C GLY A 39 -9.90 -8.75 2.31
N ALA A 40 -9.72 -7.82 1.37
CA ALA A 40 -9.28 -6.46 1.67
C ALA A 40 -10.33 -5.70 2.49
N GLY A 41 -11.63 -5.90 2.21
CA GLY A 41 -12.73 -5.33 2.99
C GLY A 41 -12.78 -5.86 4.43
N LEU A 42 -12.68 -7.18 4.61
CA LEU A 42 -12.62 -7.80 5.94
C LEU A 42 -11.37 -7.37 6.71
N GLY A 43 -10.21 -7.34 6.03
CA GLY A 43 -8.95 -6.85 6.60
C GLY A 43 -9.02 -5.39 7.02
N ALA A 44 -9.64 -4.53 6.21
CA ALA A 44 -9.92 -3.14 6.53
C ALA A 44 -10.83 -3.01 7.76
N GLY A 45 -11.90 -3.78 7.85
CA GLY A 45 -12.79 -3.80 9.01
C GLY A 45 -12.07 -4.22 10.30
N LEU A 46 -11.23 -5.25 10.22
CA LEU A 46 -10.40 -5.68 11.34
C LEU A 46 -9.40 -4.60 11.77
N LEU A 47 -8.77 -3.93 10.80
CA LEU A 47 -7.83 -2.85 11.03
C LEU A 47 -8.50 -1.64 11.71
N MET A 48 -9.75 -1.35 11.35
CA MET A 48 -10.56 -0.30 11.99
C MET A 48 -10.91 -0.66 13.43
N LYS A 49 -11.25 -1.92 13.71
CA LYS A 49 -11.42 -2.39 15.10
C LYS A 49 -10.12 -2.25 15.89
N LEU A 50 -8.99 -2.58 15.29
CA LEU A 50 -7.67 -2.42 15.92
C LEU A 50 -7.33 -0.95 16.18
N LEU A 51 -7.69 -0.05 15.26
CA LEU A 51 -7.54 1.39 15.46
C LEU A 51 -8.35 1.85 16.69
N HIS A 52 -9.62 1.48 16.78
CA HIS A 52 -10.48 1.85 17.91
C HIS A 52 -9.98 1.26 19.23
N LEU A 53 -9.48 0.02 19.21
CA LEU A 53 -8.85 -0.60 20.38
C LEU A 53 -7.58 0.15 20.81
N ALA A 54 -6.73 0.55 19.86
CA ALA A 54 -5.53 1.33 20.18
C ALA A 54 -5.91 2.71 20.76
N GLN A 55 -6.97 3.34 20.24
CA GLN A 55 -7.50 4.59 20.77
C GLN A 55 -8.05 4.44 22.19
N SER A 56 -8.85 3.40 22.46
CA SER A 56 -9.44 3.16 23.79
C SER A 56 -8.36 2.82 24.82
N LEU A 57 -7.34 2.04 24.45
CA LEU A 57 -6.20 1.75 25.33
C LEU A 57 -5.35 3.01 25.61
N ALA A 58 -5.11 3.83 24.60
CA ALA A 58 -4.27 5.03 24.73
C ALA A 58 -4.98 6.16 25.49
N TRP A 59 -6.26 6.39 25.22
CA TRP A 59 -7.00 7.57 25.66
C TRP A 59 -8.16 7.26 26.61
N GLY A 60 -8.46 5.98 26.85
CA GLY A 60 -9.55 5.53 27.74
C GLY A 60 -10.89 5.44 27.00
N GLU A 61 -11.85 4.71 27.59
CA GLU A 61 -13.23 4.66 27.11
C GLU A 61 -13.95 5.95 27.52
N GLY A 62 -13.87 6.98 26.66
CA GLY A 62 -14.66 8.20 26.78
C GLY A 62 -15.87 8.14 25.85
N SER A 63 -17.05 8.49 26.35
CA SER A 63 -18.32 8.52 25.60
C SER A 63 -18.43 9.68 24.57
N GLY A 64 -17.30 10.16 24.03
CA GLY A 64 -17.24 11.32 23.14
C GLY A 64 -16.25 11.14 21.99
N ASP A 65 -16.12 12.16 21.15
CA ASP A 65 -15.27 12.10 19.96
C ASP A 65 -13.79 11.94 20.33
N PHE A 66 -12.96 11.34 19.46
CA PHE A 66 -11.55 11.07 19.76
C PHE A 66 -10.81 12.33 20.23
N LEU A 67 -11.11 13.46 19.60
CA LEU A 67 -10.53 14.76 19.96
C LEU A 67 -10.85 15.14 21.42
N ASP A 68 -12.08 14.90 21.87
CA ASP A 68 -12.47 15.22 23.24
C ASP A 68 -11.77 14.31 24.25
N ALA A 69 -11.56 13.02 23.92
CA ALA A 69 -10.82 12.10 24.77
C ALA A 69 -9.35 12.55 24.96
N VAL A 70 -8.71 13.03 23.89
CA VAL A 70 -7.36 13.59 23.94
C VAL A 70 -7.33 14.92 24.72
N MET A 71 -8.31 15.80 24.50
CA MET A 71 -8.38 17.12 25.14
C MET A 71 -8.68 17.05 26.65
N ARG A 72 -9.39 16.03 27.12
CA ARG A 72 -9.60 15.77 28.55
C ARG A 72 -8.44 15.04 29.22
N ALA A 73 -7.56 14.39 28.45
CA ALA A 73 -6.44 13.67 29.01
C ALA A 73 -5.37 14.62 29.58
N ASP A 74 -4.81 14.25 30.73
CA ASP A 74 -3.72 14.98 31.37
C ASP A 74 -2.54 15.22 30.42
N PRO A 75 -1.86 16.38 30.50
CA PRO A 75 -0.72 16.70 29.65
C PRO A 75 0.37 15.61 29.70
N TRP A 76 0.61 15.04 30.87
CA TRP A 76 1.62 13.99 31.05
C TRP A 76 1.24 12.67 30.37
N ARG A 77 -0.06 12.36 30.33
CA ARG A 77 -0.57 11.18 29.62
C ARG A 77 -0.40 11.34 28.11
N ARG A 78 -0.61 12.54 27.57
CA ARG A 78 -0.35 12.83 26.14
C ARG A 78 1.11 12.58 25.78
N VAL A 79 2.04 13.08 26.60
CA VAL A 79 3.48 12.85 26.41
C VAL A 79 3.81 11.36 26.56
N GLY A 80 3.29 10.69 27.59
CA GLY A 80 3.52 9.26 27.82
C GLY A 80 3.04 8.37 26.66
N VAL A 81 1.86 8.64 26.12
CA VAL A 81 1.31 7.91 24.96
C VAL A 81 2.17 8.15 23.71
N LEU A 82 2.62 9.38 23.45
CA LEU A 82 3.49 9.67 22.31
C LEU A 82 4.87 9.01 22.44
N LEU A 83 5.45 8.98 23.65
CA LEU A 83 6.69 8.25 23.92
C LEU A 83 6.50 6.74 23.72
N ALA A 84 5.38 6.18 24.19
CA ALA A 84 5.04 4.78 23.96
C ALA A 84 4.86 4.47 22.47
N ALA A 85 4.23 5.35 21.69
CA ALA A 85 4.11 5.21 20.25
C ALA A 85 5.50 5.17 19.58
N GLY A 86 6.41 6.06 19.99
CA GLY A 86 7.81 6.06 19.56
C GLY A 86 8.53 4.76 19.91
N ALA A 87 8.33 4.24 21.12
CA ALA A 87 8.88 2.96 21.55
C ALA A 87 8.36 1.78 20.72
N VAL A 88 7.06 1.76 20.38
CA VAL A 88 6.45 0.73 19.51
C VAL A 88 7.07 0.75 18.10
N VAL A 89 7.26 1.94 17.50
CA VAL A 89 7.94 2.06 16.20
C VAL A 89 9.40 1.61 16.31
N GLY A 90 10.09 2.03 17.37
CA GLY A 90 11.48 1.66 17.65
C GLY A 90 11.65 0.14 17.79
N ALA A 91 10.82 -0.50 18.60
CA ALA A 91 10.80 -1.94 18.81
C ALA A 91 10.48 -2.69 17.51
N THR A 92 9.51 -2.23 16.74
CA THR A 92 9.16 -2.82 15.44
C THR A 92 10.33 -2.75 14.48
N ARG A 93 10.99 -1.59 14.36
CA ARG A 93 12.17 -1.43 13.50
C ARG A 93 13.35 -2.27 13.99
N LEU A 94 13.58 -2.33 15.29
CA LEU A 94 14.62 -3.16 15.88
C LEU A 94 14.36 -4.64 15.58
N LEU A 95 13.13 -5.12 15.79
CA LEU A 95 12.73 -6.49 15.48
C LEU A 95 12.97 -6.83 14.00
N LEU A 96 12.59 -5.94 13.09
CA LEU A 96 12.83 -6.14 11.66
C LEU A 96 14.33 -6.17 11.31
N ARG A 97 15.15 -5.32 11.96
CA ARG A 97 16.61 -5.34 11.81
C ARG A 97 17.21 -6.64 12.33
N LEU A 98 16.79 -7.10 13.51
CA LEU A 98 17.28 -8.33 14.13
C LEU A 98 16.91 -9.58 13.31
N ARG A 99 15.75 -9.57 12.65
CA ARG A 99 15.32 -10.67 11.76
C ARG A 99 15.97 -10.61 10.36
N GLY A 100 17.00 -9.77 10.16
CA GLY A 100 17.70 -9.65 8.88
C GLY A 100 16.80 -9.21 7.73
N SER A 101 15.67 -8.59 8.02
CA SER A 101 14.71 -8.16 7.01
C SER A 101 15.27 -6.91 6.32
N GLY A 102 15.89 -7.11 5.16
CA GLY A 102 16.59 -6.05 4.40
C GLY A 102 15.81 -4.74 4.18
N HIS A 103 16.53 -3.72 3.72
CA HIS A 103 16.07 -2.33 3.61
C HIS A 103 14.95 -2.06 2.56
N GLY A 104 14.44 -3.06 1.84
CA GLY A 104 13.40 -2.88 0.81
C GLY A 104 12.04 -2.56 1.43
N GLY A 105 11.78 -1.29 1.73
CA GLY A 105 10.78 -0.81 2.70
C GLY A 105 9.43 -0.37 2.16
N ALA A 106 9.31 -0.08 0.86
CA ALA A 106 8.11 0.52 0.31
C ALA A 106 7.28 -0.49 -0.48
N LEU A 107 5.96 -0.46 -0.26
CA LEU A 107 4.98 -1.16 -1.10
C LEU A 107 5.23 -0.89 -2.59
N ASP A 108 5.60 0.35 -2.91
CA ASP A 108 5.84 0.83 -4.26
C ASP A 108 7.09 0.14 -4.84
N GLU A 109 8.19 0.06 -4.09
CA GLU A 109 9.41 -0.63 -4.52
C GLU A 109 9.19 -2.14 -4.77
N ALA A 110 8.34 -2.79 -3.98
CA ALA A 110 7.99 -4.19 -4.18
C ALA A 110 7.09 -4.41 -5.42
N LEU A 111 6.19 -3.47 -5.70
CA LEU A 111 5.31 -3.53 -6.87
C LEU A 111 6.09 -3.32 -8.18
N TRP A 112 6.96 -2.32 -8.20
CA TRP A 112 7.75 -1.94 -9.37
C TRP A 112 8.92 -2.92 -9.62
N PHE A 113 9.76 -3.18 -8.61
CA PHE A 113 11.02 -3.91 -8.79
C PHE A 113 10.95 -5.41 -8.46
N HIS A 114 10.01 -5.83 -7.61
CA HIS A 114 9.96 -7.23 -7.11
C HIS A 114 8.76 -8.01 -7.66
N ALA A 115 8.23 -7.60 -8.81
CA ALA A 115 7.09 -8.25 -9.47
C ALA A 115 5.85 -8.41 -8.56
N GLY A 116 5.67 -7.57 -7.54
CA GLY A 116 4.60 -7.71 -6.56
C GLY A 116 4.80 -8.84 -5.54
N HIS A 117 6.01 -9.35 -5.34
CA HIS A 117 6.33 -10.20 -4.19
C HIS A 117 6.45 -9.34 -2.93
N LEU A 118 5.50 -9.50 -2.02
CA LEU A 118 5.53 -8.84 -0.72
C LEU A 118 5.87 -9.84 0.40
N PRO A 119 6.83 -9.51 1.29
CA PRO A 119 7.05 -10.27 2.50
C PRO A 119 5.85 -10.07 3.45
N VAL A 120 4.93 -11.04 3.46
CA VAL A 120 3.65 -11.02 4.20
C VAL A 120 3.82 -10.52 5.63
N PHE A 121 4.74 -11.15 6.39
CA PHE A 121 4.96 -10.82 7.79
C PHE A 121 5.41 -9.37 8.00
N ARG A 122 6.38 -8.91 7.21
CA ARG A 122 6.95 -7.56 7.35
C ARG A 122 5.94 -6.48 6.96
N THR A 123 5.20 -6.70 5.88
CA THR A 123 4.22 -5.72 5.42
C THR A 123 3.01 -5.65 6.35
N LEU A 124 2.53 -6.79 6.88
CA LEU A 124 1.46 -6.78 7.89
C LEU A 124 1.93 -6.16 9.20
N LEU A 125 3.16 -6.45 9.65
CA LEU A 125 3.71 -5.84 10.85
C LEU A 125 3.80 -4.31 10.71
N ASN A 126 4.24 -3.81 9.55
CA ASN A 126 4.27 -2.37 9.27
C ASN A 126 2.87 -1.76 9.24
N ALA A 127 1.89 -2.44 8.64
CA ALA A 127 0.50 -1.99 8.59
C ALA A 127 -0.11 -1.89 10.00
N VAL A 128 0.04 -2.94 10.80
CA VAL A 128 -0.42 -3.00 12.20
C VAL A 128 0.26 -1.93 13.05
N THR A 129 1.58 -1.79 12.93
CA THR A 129 2.33 -0.76 13.67
C THR A 129 1.85 0.64 13.30
N SER A 130 1.63 0.89 12.01
CA SER A 130 1.13 2.17 11.53
C SER A 130 -0.27 2.50 12.04
N ILE A 131 -1.19 1.54 12.13
CA ILE A 131 -2.54 1.83 12.64
C ILE A 131 -2.54 2.06 14.15
N VAL A 132 -1.72 1.31 14.89
CA VAL A 132 -1.62 1.43 16.35
C VAL A 132 -1.09 2.81 16.72
N ILE A 133 0.00 3.27 16.10
CA ILE A 133 0.57 4.59 16.42
C ILE A 133 -0.36 5.74 16.03
N VAL A 134 -1.15 5.57 14.96
CA VAL A 134 -2.18 6.54 14.58
C VAL A 134 -3.29 6.57 15.64
N GLY A 135 -3.70 5.42 16.19
CA GLY A 135 -4.62 5.35 17.32
C GLY A 135 -4.07 5.99 18.60
N MET A 136 -2.75 5.92 18.80
CA MET A 136 -2.03 6.60 19.88
C MET A 136 -1.87 8.11 19.66
N GLY A 137 -2.40 8.68 18.56
CA GLY A 137 -2.36 10.12 18.29
C GLY A 137 -1.09 10.61 17.60
N ALA A 138 -0.32 9.73 16.96
CA ALA A 138 0.78 10.16 16.10
C ALA A 138 0.23 10.92 14.87
N SER A 139 0.91 12.00 14.47
CA SER A 139 0.52 12.82 13.31
C SER A 139 0.90 12.12 11.99
N LEU A 140 0.20 11.02 11.70
CA LEU A 140 0.32 10.24 10.46
C LEU A 140 -1.08 9.89 9.94
N GLY A 141 -1.19 9.76 8.61
CA GLY A 141 -2.42 9.29 7.98
C GLY A 141 -2.65 7.79 8.19
N ARG A 142 -3.93 7.39 8.32
CA ARG A 142 -4.35 5.97 8.39
C ARG A 142 -4.35 5.24 7.04
N GLU A 143 -3.74 5.83 6.00
CA GLU A 143 -3.77 5.36 4.61
C GLU A 143 -2.85 4.17 4.35
N ALA A 144 -1.73 4.08 5.09
CA ALA A 144 -0.70 3.10 4.81
C ALA A 144 -1.17 1.67 5.10
N ALA A 145 -1.90 1.48 6.20
CA ALA A 145 -2.24 0.16 6.71
C ALA A 145 -3.29 -0.59 5.86
N PRO A 146 -4.39 0.02 5.39
CA PRO A 146 -5.35 -0.64 4.51
C PRO A 146 -4.72 -0.96 3.14
N LYS A 147 -3.92 -0.02 2.61
CA LYS A 147 -3.17 -0.19 1.36
C LYS A 147 -2.24 -1.40 1.41
N GLN A 148 -1.44 -1.51 2.48
CA GLN A 148 -0.49 -2.60 2.69
C GLN A 148 -1.18 -3.94 2.93
N THR A 149 -2.25 -3.96 3.72
CA THR A 149 -3.01 -5.19 4.03
C THR A 149 -3.64 -5.77 2.76
N GLY A 150 -4.31 -4.92 1.97
CA GLY A 150 -4.90 -5.34 0.70
C GLY A 150 -3.87 -5.81 -0.33
N ALA A 151 -2.73 -5.12 -0.41
CA ALA A 151 -1.62 -5.51 -1.28
C ALA A 151 -1.03 -6.89 -0.91
N VAL A 152 -0.87 -7.17 0.39
CA VAL A 152 -0.37 -8.46 0.87
C VAL A 152 -1.33 -9.59 0.52
N LEU A 153 -2.63 -9.38 0.69
CA LEU A 153 -3.65 -10.36 0.30
C LEU A 153 -3.59 -10.66 -1.19
N GLY A 154 -3.50 -9.63 -2.04
CA GLY A 154 -3.32 -9.80 -3.49
C GLY A 154 -2.02 -10.53 -3.85
N SER A 155 -0.92 -10.23 -3.15
CA SER A 155 0.38 -10.87 -3.38
C SER A 155 0.37 -12.34 -2.98
N ALA A 156 -0.17 -12.64 -1.79
CA ALA A 156 -0.26 -13.99 -1.25
C ALA A 156 -1.18 -14.86 -2.11
N LEU A 157 -2.36 -14.34 -2.46
CA LEU A 157 -3.29 -15.06 -3.31
C LEU A 157 -2.69 -15.30 -4.70
N GLY A 158 -2.13 -14.26 -5.33
CA GLY A 158 -1.51 -14.37 -6.64
C GLY A 158 -0.35 -15.37 -6.69
N ARG A 159 0.40 -15.53 -5.58
CA ARG A 159 1.41 -16.59 -5.43
C ARG A 159 0.77 -17.97 -5.30
N TRP A 160 -0.26 -18.09 -4.48
CA TRP A 160 -0.92 -19.37 -4.21
C TRP A 160 -1.56 -19.96 -5.45
N ILE A 161 -2.19 -19.13 -6.30
CA ILE A 161 -2.80 -19.59 -7.55
C ILE A 161 -1.84 -19.60 -8.75
N GLY A 162 -0.57 -19.21 -8.56
CA GLY A 162 0.47 -19.26 -9.59
C GLY A 162 0.31 -18.23 -10.72
N LEU A 163 -0.16 -17.02 -10.42
CA LEU A 163 -0.32 -15.96 -11.42
C LEU A 163 1.01 -15.50 -12.01
N SER A 164 0.97 -15.04 -13.26
CA SER A 164 2.11 -14.39 -13.89
C SER A 164 2.51 -13.11 -13.15
N PRO A 165 3.77 -12.65 -13.27
CA PRO A 165 4.23 -11.40 -12.68
C PRO A 165 3.33 -10.19 -12.97
N THR A 166 2.83 -10.08 -14.21
CA THR A 166 1.94 -9.00 -14.65
C THR A 166 0.57 -9.10 -14.00
N GLN A 167 -0.03 -10.29 -14.01
CA GLN A 167 -1.32 -10.54 -13.34
C GLN A 167 -1.25 -10.29 -11.84
N ARG A 168 -0.15 -10.70 -11.20
CA ARG A 168 0.04 -10.47 -9.76
C ARG A 168 0.19 -9.00 -9.42
N ARG A 169 0.96 -8.22 -10.19
CA ARG A 169 1.08 -6.76 -9.98
C ARG A 169 -0.29 -6.08 -10.03
N LEU A 170 -1.10 -6.44 -11.01
CA LEU A 170 -2.47 -5.95 -11.14
C LEU A 170 -3.32 -6.35 -9.93
N LEU A 171 -3.29 -7.63 -9.54
CA LEU A 171 -4.05 -8.13 -8.38
C LEU A 171 -3.62 -7.45 -7.07
N VAL A 172 -2.32 -7.21 -6.88
CA VAL A 172 -1.78 -6.47 -5.72
C VAL A 172 -2.29 -5.03 -5.71
N ALA A 173 -2.31 -4.35 -6.86
CA ALA A 173 -2.83 -3.00 -6.96
C ALA A 173 -4.34 -2.92 -6.74
N CYS A 174 -5.10 -3.88 -7.28
CA CYS A 174 -6.53 -4.02 -7.00
C CYS A 174 -6.79 -4.26 -5.51
N GLY A 175 -6.02 -5.13 -4.85
CA GLY A 175 -6.12 -5.37 -3.42
C GLY A 175 -5.80 -4.12 -2.59
N ALA A 176 -4.73 -3.39 -2.94
CA ALA A 176 -4.35 -2.14 -2.29
C ALA A 176 -5.43 -1.05 -2.44
N GLY A 177 -5.97 -0.87 -3.65
CA GLY A 177 -7.08 0.03 -3.93
C GLY A 177 -8.35 -0.40 -3.20
N GLY A 178 -8.69 -1.69 -3.19
CA GLY A 178 -9.83 -2.23 -2.46
C GLY A 178 -9.74 -2.00 -0.95
N GLY A 179 -8.55 -2.10 -0.36
CA GLY A 179 -8.32 -1.78 1.05
C GLY A 179 -8.57 -0.31 1.36
N ILE A 180 -8.09 0.60 0.51
CA ILE A 180 -8.38 2.05 0.63
C ILE A 180 -9.88 2.31 0.44
N ALA A 181 -10.51 1.73 -0.58
CA ALA A 181 -11.94 1.86 -0.84
C ALA A 181 -12.79 1.47 0.37
N ALA A 182 -12.46 0.34 1.01
CA ALA A 182 -13.17 -0.19 2.15
C ALA A 182 -13.06 0.70 3.39
N VAL A 183 -11.90 1.33 3.62
CA VAL A 183 -11.70 2.20 4.78
C VAL A 183 -12.28 3.60 4.60
N TYR A 184 -12.13 4.17 3.40
CA TYR A 184 -12.52 5.54 3.14
C TYR A 184 -13.92 5.67 2.54
N ASN A 185 -14.56 4.56 2.17
CA ASN A 185 -15.84 4.55 1.46
C ASN A 185 -15.80 5.33 0.14
N VAL A 186 -14.66 5.30 -0.55
CA VAL A 186 -14.42 6.00 -1.82
C VAL A 186 -13.95 5.00 -2.88
N PRO A 187 -14.85 4.20 -3.48
CA PRO A 187 -14.47 3.16 -4.44
C PRO A 187 -13.87 3.75 -5.73
N ILE A 188 -14.47 4.83 -6.26
CA ILE A 188 -14.01 5.46 -7.51
C ILE A 188 -12.64 6.10 -7.32
N GLY A 189 -12.46 6.89 -6.27
CA GLY A 189 -11.18 7.54 -5.98
C GLY A 189 -10.07 6.53 -5.66
N ALA A 190 -10.40 5.43 -4.96
CA ALA A 190 -9.43 4.36 -4.70
C ALA A 190 -9.04 3.59 -5.97
N ALA A 191 -9.97 3.40 -6.91
CA ALA A 191 -9.67 2.81 -8.22
C ALA A 191 -8.74 3.72 -9.04
N LEU A 192 -9.02 5.02 -9.08
CA LEU A 192 -8.14 6.01 -9.72
C LEU A 192 -6.76 6.04 -9.07
N PHE A 193 -6.69 6.04 -7.74
CA PHE A 193 -5.44 5.94 -6.99
C PHE A 193 -4.65 4.68 -7.36
N ALA A 194 -5.30 3.52 -7.42
CA ALA A 194 -4.64 2.28 -7.81
C ALA A 194 -4.11 2.33 -9.26
N MET A 195 -4.88 2.89 -10.19
CA MET A 195 -4.44 3.01 -11.59
C MET A 195 -3.29 4.01 -11.78
N GLU A 196 -3.36 5.19 -11.15
CA GLU A 196 -2.36 6.24 -11.33
C GLU A 196 -1.10 6.02 -10.48
N VAL A 197 -1.26 5.70 -9.19
CA VAL A 197 -0.13 5.64 -8.26
C VAL A 197 0.56 4.28 -8.26
N LEU A 198 -0.22 3.19 -8.37
CA LEU A 198 0.34 1.83 -8.29
C LEU A 198 0.68 1.27 -9.67
N LEU A 199 -0.20 1.45 -10.66
CA LEU A 199 0.05 0.97 -12.03
C LEU A 199 0.80 1.98 -12.90
N GLY A 200 0.61 3.28 -12.65
CA GLY A 200 1.15 4.34 -13.49
C GLY A 200 0.51 4.43 -14.88
N SER A 201 -0.64 3.78 -15.10
CA SER A 201 -1.27 3.67 -16.43
C SER A 201 -2.00 4.95 -16.85
N LEU A 202 -2.57 5.67 -15.87
CA LEU A 202 -3.07 7.02 -16.05
C LEU A 202 -1.89 7.97 -15.81
N SER A 203 -1.33 8.50 -16.89
CA SER A 203 -0.42 9.64 -16.82
C SER A 203 -1.18 10.87 -17.28
N LEU A 204 -1.89 11.51 -16.34
CA LEU A 204 -2.46 12.83 -16.59
C LEU A 204 -1.31 13.78 -16.98
N SER A 205 -1.17 14.03 -18.27
CA SER A 205 -0.05 14.76 -18.88
C SER A 205 -0.11 16.27 -18.64
N LEU A 206 -0.66 16.71 -17.51
CA LEU A 206 -0.66 18.11 -17.06
C LEU A 206 0.68 18.51 -16.42
N ALA A 207 1.56 17.55 -16.10
CA ALA A 207 2.90 17.85 -15.62
C ALA A 207 3.85 18.15 -16.81
N PRO A 208 4.46 19.36 -16.89
CA PRO A 208 5.42 19.68 -17.94
C PRO A 208 6.54 18.65 -17.96
N ARG A 209 6.89 18.16 -19.17
CA ARG A 209 7.92 17.11 -19.40
C ARG A 209 9.25 17.35 -18.68
N ARG A 210 9.55 18.60 -18.29
CA ARG A 210 10.71 19.03 -17.51
C ARG A 210 10.84 18.37 -16.12
N TRP A 211 9.72 18.03 -15.47
CA TRP A 211 9.72 17.43 -14.13
C TRP A 211 9.96 15.92 -14.11
N ARG A 212 9.87 15.26 -15.26
CA ARG A 212 10.03 13.80 -15.40
C ARG A 212 11.48 13.33 -15.17
N ARG A 213 12.47 14.23 -15.33
CA ARG A 213 13.91 13.95 -15.06
C ARG A 213 14.32 14.13 -13.60
N LEU A 214 13.48 14.75 -12.76
CA LEU A 214 13.89 15.14 -11.39
C LEU A 214 13.38 14.21 -10.29
N ARG A 215 12.41 13.31 -10.56
CA ARG A 215 11.83 12.45 -9.51
C ARG A 215 12.50 11.10 -9.29
N TRP A 216 13.48 10.72 -10.11
CA TRP A 216 14.20 9.46 -9.92
C TRP A 216 15.65 9.59 -10.38
N PRO A 217 16.62 9.83 -9.47
CA PRO A 217 17.97 9.40 -9.76
C PRO A 217 17.90 7.88 -9.83
N GLN A 218 17.93 7.34 -11.04
CA GLN A 218 18.33 5.95 -11.23
C GLN A 218 19.72 5.83 -10.59
N ARG A 219 19.77 5.33 -9.36
CA ARG A 219 20.99 4.70 -8.86
C ARG A 219 21.19 3.50 -9.78
N ARG A 220 21.96 3.73 -10.84
CA ARG A 220 22.72 2.70 -11.53
C ARG A 220 23.62 2.09 -10.46
N LEU A 221 23.12 1.10 -9.72
CA LEU A 221 23.98 0.13 -9.11
C LEU A 221 24.47 -0.74 -10.26
N GLY A 222 25.55 -0.27 -10.89
CA GLY A 222 26.35 -1.12 -11.74
C GLY A 222 26.83 -2.29 -10.90
N CYS A 223 26.46 -3.48 -11.32
CA CYS A 223 27.28 -4.65 -11.05
C CYS A 223 28.67 -4.38 -11.68
N CYS A 224 29.68 -4.29 -10.84
CA CYS A 224 31.03 -4.73 -11.11
C CYS A 224 31.42 -5.63 -9.93
#